data_AF-A0A024RVB8-F1
#
_entry.id   AF-A0A024RVB8-F1
#
_cell.length_a   1.000
_cell.length_b   1.000
_cell.length_c   1.000
_cell.angle_alpha   90.00
_cell.angle_beta   90.00
_cell.angle_gamma   90.00
#
_symmetry.space_group_name_H-M   'P 1'
#
loop_
_entity.id
_entity.type
_entity.pdbx_description
1 polymer ?
#
loop_
_entity_poly.entity_id
_entity_poly.type
_entity_poly.pdbx_seq_one_letter_code
_entity_poly.pdbx_strand_id
1 'polypeptide(L)'
;MPAGGLDEVCDKLTAQGAKDGKGWEKLVVKTADGKANLRALSPNAGGVMFPGLFDGYYDGYVDAVWTRYKSEDVVVNMQFADWGDAVGRVDASGEKLVFSNGGGTFAKPSAADIFSCSTGPFAGGEDVSPKQLNVGARLAAALNRSTLLLDGPHPEGDDVSEYYLDPVTNHYSRVCHEVSIGGRGYAFPYDDVGKTGGEDQSGFLNDGDPKVLTIGVGAPL
;
A
#
# COMPACT_ATOMS: atom_id res chain seq x y z
N MET A 1 6.41 1.59 -18.62
CA MET A 1 7.75 1.31 -18.04
C MET A 1 8.80 1.70 -19.05
N PRO A 2 9.95 2.26 -18.64
CA PRO A 2 11.07 2.51 -19.54
C PRO A 2 11.60 1.19 -20.13
N ALA A 3 12.39 1.29 -21.21
CA ALA A 3 13.13 0.15 -21.73
C ALA A 3 14.01 -0.45 -20.61
N GLY A 4 13.94 -1.77 -20.40
CA GLY A 4 14.64 -2.44 -19.30
C GLY A 4 13.97 -2.30 -17.92
N GLY A 5 12.78 -1.70 -17.83
CA GLY A 5 12.13 -1.43 -16.54
C GLY A 5 11.86 -2.67 -15.68
N LEU A 6 11.62 -3.85 -16.28
CA LEU A 6 11.52 -5.10 -15.50
C LEU A 6 12.86 -5.45 -14.83
N ASP A 7 13.96 -5.35 -15.56
CA ASP A 7 15.29 -5.67 -15.03
C ASP A 7 15.66 -4.69 -13.92
N GLU A 8 15.35 -3.39 -14.09
CA GLU A 8 15.58 -2.39 -13.05
C GLU A 8 14.76 -2.66 -11.78
N VAL A 9 13.49 -3.04 -11.91
CA VAL A 9 12.65 -3.46 -10.76
C VAL A 9 13.28 -4.67 -10.07
N CYS A 10 13.67 -5.70 -10.82
CA CYS A 10 14.28 -6.91 -10.27
C CYS A 10 15.61 -6.64 -9.56
N ASP A 11 16.45 -5.78 -10.12
CA ASP A 11 17.73 -5.38 -9.53
C ASP A 11 17.52 -4.60 -8.23
N LYS A 12 16.60 -3.64 -8.21
CA LYS A 12 16.25 -2.87 -7.00
C LYS A 12 15.66 -3.74 -5.90
N LEU A 13 14.80 -4.72 -6.24
CA LEU A 13 14.27 -5.69 -5.26
C LEU A 13 15.37 -6.59 -4.71
N THR A 14 16.29 -7.06 -5.57
CA THR A 14 17.45 -7.85 -5.16
C THR A 14 18.34 -7.05 -4.21
N ALA A 15 18.62 -5.79 -4.55
CA ALA A 15 19.41 -4.88 -3.71
C ALA A 15 18.73 -4.59 -2.38
N GLN A 16 17.40 -4.42 -2.35
CA GLN A 16 16.65 -4.23 -1.12
C GLN A 16 16.72 -5.47 -0.22
N GLY A 17 16.56 -6.66 -0.79
CA GLY A 17 16.71 -7.92 -0.07
C GLY A 17 18.11 -8.09 0.55
N ALA A 18 19.16 -7.70 -0.19
CA ALA A 18 20.52 -7.68 0.33
C ALA A 18 20.74 -6.63 1.45
N LYS A 19 19.98 -5.53 1.44
CA LYS A 19 20.09 -4.43 2.41
C LYS A 19 19.46 -4.79 3.76
N ASP A 20 18.28 -5.41 3.76
CA ASP A 20 17.50 -5.65 4.99
C ASP A 20 17.31 -7.13 5.36
N GLY A 21 17.69 -8.05 4.47
CA GLY A 21 17.56 -9.50 4.66
C GLY A 21 16.11 -9.99 4.72
N LYS A 22 15.12 -9.21 4.27
CA LYS A 22 13.69 -9.53 4.41
C LYS A 22 13.12 -10.39 3.28
N GLY A 23 13.91 -10.70 2.26
CA GLY A 23 13.51 -11.63 1.20
C GLY A 23 12.89 -10.98 -0.03
N TRP A 24 13.07 -9.67 -0.24
CA TRP A 24 12.57 -8.97 -1.44
C TRP A 24 13.12 -9.55 -2.74
N GLU A 25 14.32 -10.11 -2.72
CA GLU A 25 14.94 -10.81 -3.86
C GLU A 25 14.15 -12.06 -4.28
N LYS A 26 13.38 -12.68 -3.37
CA LYS A 26 12.54 -13.85 -3.67
C LYS A 26 11.35 -13.51 -4.55
N LEU A 27 10.98 -12.23 -4.65
CA LEU A 27 9.94 -11.78 -5.56
C LEU A 27 10.39 -11.83 -7.03
N VAL A 28 11.70 -11.91 -7.30
CA VAL A 28 12.25 -11.99 -8.65
C VAL A 28 12.12 -13.40 -9.20
N VAL A 29 11.39 -13.56 -10.31
CA VAL A 29 11.26 -14.82 -11.03
C VAL A 29 12.01 -14.72 -12.35
N LYS A 30 12.92 -15.67 -12.60
CA LYS A 30 13.68 -15.79 -13.84
C LYS A 30 13.00 -16.73 -14.83
N THR A 31 13.41 -16.65 -16.10
CA THR A 31 13.04 -17.62 -17.15
C THR A 31 13.54 -19.02 -16.78
N ALA A 32 12.95 -20.05 -17.39
CA ALA A 32 13.29 -21.46 -17.09
C ALA A 32 14.77 -21.80 -17.34
N ASP A 33 15.42 -21.10 -18.28
CA ASP A 33 16.86 -21.24 -18.56
C ASP A 33 17.75 -20.38 -17.64
N GLY A 34 17.14 -19.59 -16.75
CA GLY A 34 17.80 -18.72 -15.77
C GLY A 34 18.46 -17.47 -16.36
N LYS A 35 18.32 -17.20 -17.66
CA LYS A 35 19.11 -16.16 -18.35
C LYS A 35 18.52 -14.76 -18.28
N ALA A 36 17.21 -14.63 -18.09
CA ALA A 36 16.52 -13.36 -18.06
C ALA A 36 15.52 -13.29 -16.91
N ASN A 37 15.15 -12.08 -16.51
CA ASN A 37 14.04 -11.89 -15.59
C ASN A 37 12.71 -12.09 -16.34
N LEU A 38 11.79 -12.85 -15.75
CA LEU A 38 10.48 -13.17 -16.32
C LEU A 38 9.39 -12.27 -15.73
N ARG A 39 9.42 -12.03 -14.42
CA ARG A 39 8.49 -11.15 -13.69
C ARG A 39 9.03 -10.83 -12.30
N ALA A 40 8.52 -9.77 -11.69
CA ALA A 40 8.56 -9.55 -10.26
C ALA A 40 7.16 -9.87 -9.69
N LEU A 41 7.10 -10.68 -8.64
CA LEU A 41 5.86 -10.99 -7.93
C LEU A 41 5.52 -9.84 -6.97
N SER A 42 4.23 -9.51 -6.86
CA SER A 42 3.77 -8.71 -5.72
C SER A 42 4.02 -9.47 -4.41
N PRO A 43 4.10 -8.79 -3.25
CA PRO A 43 4.28 -9.44 -1.97
C PRO A 43 3.24 -10.53 -1.69
N ASN A 44 1.98 -10.33 -2.12
CA ASN A 44 0.91 -11.32 -2.00
C ASN A 44 1.23 -12.61 -2.77
N ALA A 45 1.61 -12.48 -4.04
CA ALA A 45 1.98 -13.64 -4.86
C ALA A 45 3.29 -14.29 -4.36
N GLY A 46 4.23 -13.49 -3.86
CA GLY A 46 5.43 -13.96 -3.19
C GLY A 46 5.12 -14.82 -1.97
N GLY A 47 4.20 -14.38 -1.11
CA GLY A 47 3.78 -15.13 0.09
C GLY A 47 3.11 -16.48 -0.23
N VAL A 48 2.40 -16.59 -1.37
CA VAL A 48 1.87 -17.88 -1.86
C VAL A 48 3.00 -18.82 -2.28
N MET A 49 4.02 -18.30 -2.97
CA MET A 49 5.15 -19.09 -3.47
C MET A 49 6.14 -19.48 -2.37
N PHE A 50 6.29 -18.62 -1.37
CA PHE A 50 7.22 -18.78 -0.25
C PHE A 50 6.47 -18.57 1.07
N PRO A 51 5.89 -19.64 1.65
CA PRO A 51 5.17 -19.55 2.91
C PRO A 51 6.02 -18.91 4.01
N GLY A 52 5.45 -17.95 4.73
CA GLY A 52 6.11 -17.18 5.79
C GLY A 52 6.98 -16.01 5.29
N LEU A 53 7.01 -15.74 3.98
CA LEU A 53 7.68 -14.55 3.45
C LEU A 53 7.00 -13.28 4.00
N PHE A 54 7.80 -12.41 4.60
CA PHE A 54 7.39 -11.18 5.30
C PHE A 54 6.60 -11.38 6.60
N ASP A 55 6.56 -12.58 7.19
CA ASP A 55 6.01 -12.76 8.54
C ASP A 55 6.71 -11.82 9.52
N GLY A 56 5.92 -11.06 10.27
CA GLY A 56 6.38 -10.08 11.23
C GLY A 56 7.10 -8.85 10.63
N TYR A 57 7.12 -8.68 9.31
CA TYR A 57 7.85 -7.56 8.66
C TYR A 57 7.35 -6.19 9.13
N TYR A 58 6.03 -6.04 9.29
CA TYR A 58 5.39 -4.78 9.68
C TYR A 58 5.19 -4.60 11.19
N ASP A 59 5.46 -5.62 12.02
CA ASP A 59 5.05 -5.63 13.44
C ASP A 59 5.55 -4.38 14.19
N GLY A 60 6.83 -4.03 14.01
CA GLY A 60 7.41 -2.84 14.66
C GLY A 60 6.77 -1.51 14.22
N TYR A 61 6.44 -1.37 12.94
CA TYR A 61 5.78 -0.17 12.42
C TYR A 61 4.33 -0.08 12.91
N VAL A 62 3.59 -1.20 12.84
CA VAL A 62 2.20 -1.29 13.34
C VAL A 62 2.13 -1.03 14.84
N ASP A 63 3.07 -1.56 15.62
CA ASP A 63 3.16 -1.30 17.06
C ASP A 63 3.41 0.18 17.36
N ALA A 64 4.27 0.85 16.59
CA ALA A 64 4.50 2.29 16.72
C ALA A 64 3.24 3.10 16.39
N VAL A 65 2.53 2.77 15.31
CA VAL A 65 1.25 3.39 14.93
C VAL A 65 0.22 3.22 16.04
N TRP A 66 0.03 2.00 16.56
CA TRP A 66 -0.94 1.74 17.62
C TRP A 66 -0.56 2.43 18.93
N THR A 67 0.73 2.53 19.23
CA THR A 67 1.23 3.23 20.42
C THR A 67 0.93 4.73 20.32
N ARG A 68 1.22 5.36 19.19
CA ARG A 68 0.93 6.79 18.95
C ARG A 68 -0.55 7.08 19.13
N TYR A 69 -1.40 6.32 18.45
CA TYR A 69 -2.84 6.52 18.46
C TYR A 69 -3.53 6.02 19.72
N LYS A 70 -2.80 5.62 20.76
CA LYS A 70 -3.36 5.45 22.10
C LYS A 70 -3.55 6.79 22.80
N SER A 71 -2.64 7.75 22.59
CA SER A 71 -2.67 9.08 23.18
C SER A 71 -3.13 10.18 22.21
N GLU A 72 -3.19 9.89 20.91
CA GLU A 72 -3.59 10.83 19.86
C GLU A 72 -4.74 10.27 19.02
N ASP A 73 -5.52 11.15 18.39
CA ASP A 73 -6.51 10.74 17.40
C ASP A 73 -5.83 10.56 16.04
N VAL A 74 -6.17 9.48 15.33
CA VAL A 74 -5.95 9.39 13.89
C VAL A 74 -7.19 9.95 13.19
N VAL A 75 -6.99 10.78 12.18
CA VAL A 75 -8.08 11.32 11.37
C VAL A 75 -7.98 10.70 9.98
N VAL A 76 -9.05 10.04 9.53
CA VAL A 76 -9.15 9.46 8.20
C VAL A 76 -10.25 10.17 7.44
N ASN A 77 -9.90 10.96 6.44
CA ASN A 77 -10.88 11.60 5.57
C ASN A 77 -11.48 10.54 4.63
N MET A 78 -12.80 10.37 4.67
CA MET A 78 -13.46 9.36 3.84
C MET A 78 -13.66 9.82 2.38
N GLN A 79 -13.46 11.10 2.09
CA GLN A 79 -13.60 11.72 0.76
C GLN A 79 -15.02 11.57 0.17
N PHE A 80 -16.02 11.45 1.04
CA PHE A 80 -17.43 11.56 0.71
C PHE A 80 -18.01 12.74 1.49
N ALA A 81 -18.64 13.69 0.77
CA ALA A 81 -19.15 14.94 1.36
C ALA A 81 -20.07 14.69 2.57
N ASP A 82 -20.95 13.69 2.48
CA ASP A 82 -21.90 13.36 3.55
C ASP A 82 -21.30 12.47 4.66
N TRP A 83 -20.05 12.01 4.53
CA TRP A 83 -19.38 11.17 5.52
C TRP A 83 -18.33 11.93 6.33
N GLY A 84 -17.58 12.83 5.69
CA GLY A 84 -16.54 13.64 6.34
C GLY A 84 -15.36 12.82 6.86
N ASP A 85 -14.81 13.23 8.00
CA ASP A 85 -13.69 12.58 8.66
C ASP A 85 -14.15 11.47 9.61
N ALA A 86 -13.48 10.32 9.57
CA ALA A 86 -13.53 9.31 10.61
C ALA A 86 -12.42 9.59 11.64
N VAL A 87 -12.79 9.67 12.92
CA VAL A 87 -11.83 9.93 14.01
C VAL A 87 -11.64 8.66 14.82
N GLY A 88 -10.40 8.17 14.82
CA GLY A 88 -10.01 6.90 15.42
C GLY A 88 -9.11 7.09 16.64
N ARG A 89 -9.29 6.21 17.63
CA ARG A 89 -8.43 6.12 18.80
C ARG A 89 -8.17 4.65 19.14
N VAL A 90 -6.94 4.30 19.48
CA VAL A 90 -6.63 2.98 20.01
C VAL A 90 -7.22 2.85 21.42
N ASP A 91 -7.94 1.75 21.65
CA ASP A 91 -8.62 1.51 22.91
C ASP A 91 -7.65 1.38 24.10
N ALA A 92 -8.21 1.37 25.32
CA ALA A 92 -7.40 1.29 26.54
C ALA A 92 -6.52 0.04 26.61
N SER A 93 -6.98 -1.07 25.98
CA SER A 93 -6.22 -2.32 25.92
C SER A 93 -4.98 -2.21 25.02
N GLY A 94 -5.01 -1.34 24.00
CA GLY A 94 -3.94 -1.21 23.02
C GLY A 94 -4.08 -2.15 21.82
N GLU A 95 -5.19 -2.87 21.72
CA GLU A 95 -5.39 -3.94 20.73
C GLU A 95 -6.16 -3.47 19.50
N LYS A 96 -7.09 -2.52 19.67
CA LYS A 96 -8.02 -2.11 18.61
C LYS A 96 -8.00 -0.61 18.38
N LEU A 97 -7.88 -0.22 17.12
CA LEU A 97 -8.15 1.14 16.65
C LEU A 97 -9.65 1.28 16.38
N VAL A 98 -10.33 2.14 17.13
CA VAL A 98 -11.80 2.29 17.12
C VAL A 98 -12.18 3.66 16.56
N PHE A 99 -12.99 3.67 15.50
CA PHE A 99 -13.57 4.88 14.91
C PHE A 99 -15.01 5.06 15.39
N SER A 100 -15.17 5.86 16.45
CA SER A 100 -16.44 6.02 17.17
C SER A 100 -17.60 6.59 16.33
N ASN A 101 -17.29 7.25 15.21
CA ASN A 101 -18.27 7.86 14.31
C ASN A 101 -18.62 7.01 13.07
N GLY A 102 -18.45 5.68 13.17
CA GLY A 102 -18.90 4.73 12.15
C GLY A 102 -17.83 4.34 11.13
N GLY A 103 -16.55 4.65 11.40
CA GLY A 103 -15.42 4.17 10.60
C GLY A 103 -15.00 2.73 10.88
N GLY A 104 -15.64 2.06 11.84
CA GLY A 104 -15.37 0.65 12.18
C GLY A 104 -14.32 0.46 13.27
N THR A 105 -13.86 -0.78 13.43
CA THR A 105 -12.84 -1.16 14.41
C THR A 105 -11.83 -2.10 13.78
N PHE A 106 -10.54 -1.81 13.97
CA PHE A 106 -9.44 -2.51 13.32
C PHE A 106 -8.49 -3.07 14.39
N ALA A 107 -8.25 -4.37 14.37
CA ALA A 107 -7.12 -4.96 15.10
C ALA A 107 -5.80 -4.61 14.40
N LYS A 108 -4.66 -4.84 15.07
CA LYS A 108 -3.34 -4.74 14.44
C LYS A 108 -3.27 -5.67 13.21
N PRO A 109 -3.01 -5.15 12.00
CA PRO A 109 -2.88 -5.97 10.81
C PRO A 109 -1.52 -6.68 10.75
N SER A 110 -1.50 -7.88 10.20
CA SER A 110 -0.26 -8.56 9.80
C SER A 110 0.29 -7.98 8.49
N ALA A 111 1.52 -8.35 8.13
CA ALA A 111 2.07 -8.00 6.82
C ALA A 111 1.21 -8.50 5.65
N ALA A 112 0.64 -9.71 5.76
CA ALA A 112 -0.26 -10.26 4.75
C ALA A 112 -1.56 -9.45 4.61
N ASP A 113 -2.10 -8.95 5.72
CA ASP A 113 -3.28 -8.08 5.70
C ASP A 113 -2.97 -6.74 5.02
N ILE A 114 -1.80 -6.15 5.32
CA ILE A 114 -1.37 -4.88 4.72
C ILE A 114 -1.16 -5.03 3.21
N PHE A 115 -0.40 -6.04 2.76
CA PHE A 115 -0.12 -6.21 1.34
C PHE A 115 -1.36 -6.59 0.52
N SER A 116 -2.29 -7.36 1.09
CA SER A 116 -3.50 -7.81 0.39
C SER A 116 -4.63 -6.79 0.45
N CYS A 117 -4.64 -5.92 1.47
CA CYS A 117 -5.72 -4.99 1.78
C CYS A 117 -7.12 -5.64 1.90
N SER A 118 -7.19 -6.97 2.11
CA SER A 118 -8.46 -7.71 1.99
C SER A 118 -8.64 -8.81 3.04
N THR A 119 -7.70 -8.98 3.96
CA THR A 119 -7.75 -9.97 5.04
C THR A 119 -7.64 -9.31 6.41
N GLY A 120 -7.85 -10.09 7.47
CA GLY A 120 -7.75 -9.62 8.85
C GLY A 120 -8.66 -8.42 9.09
N PRO A 121 -8.13 -7.29 9.61
CA PRO A 121 -8.93 -6.11 9.91
C PRO A 121 -9.46 -5.39 8.65
N PHE A 122 -8.97 -5.74 7.46
CA PHE A 122 -9.41 -5.16 6.18
C PHE A 122 -10.38 -6.07 5.41
N ALA A 123 -10.74 -7.22 5.97
CA ALA A 123 -11.70 -8.13 5.35
C ALA A 123 -13.10 -7.50 5.26
N GLY A 124 -13.76 -7.71 4.13
CA GLY A 124 -15.19 -7.44 3.98
C GLY A 124 -16.07 -8.56 4.54
N GLY A 125 -17.37 -8.32 4.60
CA GLY A 125 -18.36 -9.30 5.07
C GLY A 125 -19.73 -8.66 5.24
N GLU A 126 -20.75 -9.47 5.56
CA GLU A 126 -22.13 -9.00 5.72
C GLU A 126 -22.27 -7.94 6.84
N ASP A 127 -21.45 -8.04 7.89
CA ASP A 127 -21.45 -7.12 9.04
C ASP A 127 -20.52 -5.91 8.88
N VAL A 128 -19.86 -5.75 7.73
CA VAL A 128 -18.88 -4.68 7.50
C VAL A 128 -19.53 -3.55 6.70
N SER A 129 -19.68 -2.39 7.33
CA SER A 129 -20.32 -1.24 6.69
C SER A 129 -19.46 -0.65 5.55
N PRO A 130 -20.08 0.04 4.56
CA PRO A 130 -19.33 0.75 3.52
C PRO A 130 -18.35 1.80 4.06
N LYS A 131 -18.70 2.48 5.17
CA LYS A 131 -17.79 3.43 5.85
C LYS A 131 -16.56 2.73 6.40
N GLN A 132 -16.74 1.55 7.03
CA GLN A 132 -15.63 0.77 7.54
C GLN A 132 -14.72 0.25 6.41
N LEU A 133 -15.29 -0.22 5.30
CA LEU A 133 -14.49 -0.60 4.12
C LEU A 133 -13.69 0.58 3.58
N ASN A 134 -14.30 1.76 3.53
CA ASN A 134 -13.62 2.98 3.08
C ASN A 134 -12.46 3.34 4.01
N VAL A 135 -12.68 3.44 5.32
CA VAL A 135 -11.61 3.72 6.30
C VAL A 135 -10.52 2.65 6.23
N GLY A 136 -10.89 1.37 6.10
CA GLY A 136 -9.96 0.27 5.93
C GLY A 136 -9.06 0.44 4.70
N ALA A 137 -9.62 0.87 3.57
CA ALA A 137 -8.84 1.15 2.36
C ALA A 137 -7.82 2.28 2.57
N ARG A 138 -8.19 3.36 3.26
CA ARG A 138 -7.26 4.47 3.56
C ARG A 138 -6.16 4.05 4.52
N LEU A 139 -6.49 3.31 5.59
CA LEU A 139 -5.50 2.75 6.52
C LEU A 139 -4.54 1.80 5.81
N ALA A 140 -5.04 0.91 4.96
CA ALA A 140 -4.21 -0.03 4.21
C ALA A 140 -3.27 0.71 3.23
N ALA A 141 -3.75 1.75 2.55
CA ALA A 141 -2.90 2.57 1.67
C ALA A 141 -1.80 3.30 2.45
N ALA A 142 -2.14 3.92 3.58
CA ALA A 142 -1.20 4.61 4.43
C ALA A 142 -0.17 3.65 5.07
N LEU A 143 -0.55 2.41 5.41
CA LEU A 143 0.39 1.38 5.86
C LEU A 143 1.35 0.93 4.75
N ASN A 144 0.84 0.69 3.53
CA ASN A 144 1.68 0.33 2.39
C ASN A 144 2.69 1.43 2.05
N ARG A 145 2.30 2.70 2.20
CA ARG A 145 3.12 3.89 1.94
C ARG A 145 3.88 4.37 3.17
N SER A 146 3.75 3.68 4.30
CA SER A 146 4.33 4.05 5.60
C SER A 146 4.07 5.51 6.03
N THR A 147 2.86 6.03 5.79
CA THR A 147 2.47 7.42 6.11
C THR A 147 1.70 7.58 7.43
N LEU A 148 1.21 6.50 8.06
CA LEU A 148 0.39 6.60 9.29
C LEU A 148 1.10 7.21 10.51
N LEU A 149 2.43 7.35 10.49
CA LEU A 149 3.18 8.04 11.53
C LEU A 149 3.46 9.52 11.20
N LEU A 150 3.09 9.98 10.01
CA LEU A 150 3.14 11.40 9.64
C LEU A 150 1.99 12.16 10.32
N ASP A 151 2.13 13.48 10.38
CA ASP A 151 1.12 14.34 10.98
C ASP A 151 0.04 14.72 9.96
N GLY A 152 -1.22 14.79 10.42
CA GLY A 152 -2.34 15.28 9.62
C GLY A 152 -3.40 14.20 9.31
N PRO A 153 -4.49 14.59 8.63
CA PRO A 153 -5.55 13.66 8.26
C PRO A 153 -5.14 12.80 7.06
N HIS A 154 -5.31 11.47 7.12
CA HIS A 154 -5.00 10.59 5.99
C HIS A 154 -6.21 10.43 5.04
N PRO A 155 -6.04 10.46 3.72
CA PRO A 155 -4.80 10.72 2.98
C PRO A 155 -4.55 12.22 2.68
N GLU A 156 -5.39 13.14 3.17
CA GLU A 156 -5.33 14.57 2.80
C GLU A 156 -4.03 15.30 3.20
N GLY A 157 -3.38 14.83 4.26
CA GLY A 157 -2.10 15.30 4.77
C GLY A 157 -0.90 14.58 4.18
N ASP A 158 -1.10 13.48 3.44
CA ASP A 158 -0.01 12.65 2.94
C ASP A 158 0.41 13.13 1.54
N ASP A 159 1.57 13.79 1.43
CA ASP A 159 2.13 14.18 0.14
C ASP A 159 2.94 13.03 -0.49
N VAL A 160 2.91 12.92 -1.82
CA VAL A 160 3.60 11.84 -2.56
C VAL A 160 5.09 11.78 -2.25
N SER A 161 5.73 12.91 -1.98
CA SER A 161 7.14 12.98 -1.59
C SER A 161 7.46 12.32 -0.24
N GLU A 162 6.45 12.05 0.57
CA GLU A 162 6.59 11.44 1.89
C GLU A 162 6.31 9.93 1.89
N TYR A 163 5.90 9.39 0.73
CA TYR A 163 5.60 7.96 0.62
C TYR A 163 6.89 7.13 0.69
N TYR A 164 6.80 6.00 1.39
CA TYR A 164 7.85 4.98 1.48
C TYR A 164 9.16 5.45 2.11
N LEU A 165 9.12 6.49 2.95
CA LEU A 165 10.31 7.02 3.64
C LEU A 165 10.70 6.24 4.90
N ASP A 166 9.78 5.46 5.49
CA ASP A 166 10.10 4.58 6.62
C ASP A 166 10.92 3.36 6.14
N PRO A 167 11.90 2.88 6.93
CA PRO A 167 12.61 1.64 6.63
C PRO A 167 11.71 0.40 6.49
N VAL A 168 10.54 0.40 7.13
CA VAL A 168 9.50 -0.64 7.01
C VAL A 168 8.35 -0.10 6.18
N THR A 169 8.28 -0.52 4.93
CA THR A 169 7.30 -0.03 3.95
C THR A 169 7.12 -1.04 2.82
N ASN A 170 6.16 -0.83 1.92
CA ASN A 170 6.00 -1.70 0.76
C ASN A 170 7.07 -1.39 -0.29
N HIS A 171 8.26 -1.98 -0.13
CA HIS A 171 9.37 -1.75 -1.06
C HIS A 171 9.10 -2.25 -2.47
N TYR A 172 8.21 -3.24 -2.66
CA TYR A 172 7.76 -3.61 -4.00
C TYR A 172 7.04 -2.44 -4.67
N SER A 173 6.06 -1.84 -4.00
CA SER A 173 5.34 -0.68 -4.51
C SER A 173 6.27 0.51 -4.72
N ARG A 174 7.12 0.86 -3.74
CA ARG A 174 8.14 1.91 -3.89
C ARG A 174 8.96 1.75 -5.17
N VAL A 175 9.52 0.56 -5.39
CA VAL A 175 10.36 0.27 -6.57
C VAL A 175 9.54 0.32 -7.86
N CYS A 176 8.30 -0.18 -7.87
CA CYS A 176 7.44 -0.07 -9.04
C CYS A 176 7.16 1.39 -9.41
N HIS A 177 6.86 2.26 -8.45
CA HIS A 177 6.67 3.69 -8.71
C HIS A 177 7.96 4.37 -9.17
N GLU A 178 9.09 4.13 -8.50
CA GLU A 178 10.40 4.70 -8.89
C GLU A 178 10.78 4.44 -10.34
N VAL A 179 10.47 3.24 -10.85
CA VAL A 179 10.82 2.84 -12.23
C VAL A 179 9.70 3.20 -13.22
N SER A 180 8.47 3.38 -12.75
CA SER A 180 7.35 3.73 -13.63
C SER A 180 7.50 5.13 -14.19
N ILE A 181 7.09 5.29 -15.45
CA ILE A 181 7.14 6.60 -16.12
C ILE A 181 6.17 7.53 -15.42
N GLY A 182 6.68 8.67 -14.97
CA GLY A 182 5.89 9.64 -14.20
C GLY A 182 5.55 9.15 -12.80
N GLY A 183 6.16 8.08 -12.28
CA GLY A 183 5.89 7.60 -10.93
C GLY A 183 4.58 6.84 -10.76
N ARG A 184 3.80 6.61 -11.84
CA ARG A 184 2.43 6.11 -11.74
C ARG A 184 2.31 4.65 -12.15
N GLY A 185 1.55 3.86 -11.38
CA GLY A 185 1.22 2.47 -11.63
C GLY A 185 0.48 1.85 -10.45
N TYR A 186 -0.22 0.74 -10.69
CA TYR A 186 -1.01 0.08 -9.65
C TYR A 186 -0.22 -1.06 -9.00
N ALA A 187 0.44 -0.80 -7.89
CA ALA A 187 1.37 -1.74 -7.25
C ALA A 187 0.81 -2.43 -5.99
N PHE A 188 -0.30 -1.94 -5.43
CA PHE A 188 -1.08 -2.60 -4.38
C PHE A 188 -2.59 -2.25 -4.50
N PRO A 189 -3.51 -3.01 -3.89
CA PRO A 189 -4.97 -2.91 -4.16
C PRO A 189 -5.64 -1.55 -3.97
N TYR A 190 -5.05 -0.63 -3.21
CA TYR A 190 -5.60 0.71 -2.95
C TYR A 190 -4.61 1.84 -3.31
N ASP A 191 -3.84 1.65 -4.38
CA ASP A 191 -2.89 2.67 -4.90
C ASP A 191 -3.58 3.92 -5.45
N ASP A 192 -4.88 3.84 -5.69
CA ASP A 192 -5.77 4.93 -6.08
C ASP A 192 -6.18 5.84 -4.92
N VAL A 193 -5.96 5.42 -3.67
CA VAL A 193 -6.15 6.30 -2.52
C VAL A 193 -5.07 7.38 -2.55
N GLY A 194 -5.45 8.64 -2.42
CA GLY A 194 -4.52 9.76 -2.35
C GLY A 194 -5.25 11.03 -1.91
N LYS A 195 -4.50 12.08 -1.61
CA LYS A 195 -5.02 13.41 -1.26
C LYS A 195 -6.02 13.92 -2.31
N THR A 196 -7.09 14.58 -1.87
CA THR A 196 -8.07 15.16 -2.80
C THR A 196 -7.40 16.20 -3.69
N GLY A 197 -7.51 16.03 -5.01
CA GLY A 197 -6.86 16.90 -5.99
C GLY A 197 -5.33 16.76 -6.05
N GLY A 198 -4.76 15.78 -5.35
CA GLY A 198 -3.35 15.42 -5.42
C GLY A 198 -3.00 14.65 -6.71
N GLU A 199 -1.73 14.29 -6.82
CA GLU A 199 -1.24 13.51 -7.95
C GLU A 199 -1.67 12.03 -7.83
N ASP A 200 -2.43 11.54 -8.81
CA ASP A 200 -2.80 10.13 -8.87
C ASP A 200 -1.56 9.25 -9.04
N GLN A 201 -1.36 8.30 -8.13
CA GLN A 201 -0.26 7.34 -8.21
C GLN A 201 -0.67 6.04 -8.93
N SER A 202 -1.95 5.74 -9.05
CA SER A 202 -2.44 4.44 -9.55
C SER A 202 -2.23 4.22 -11.06
N GLY A 203 -2.00 5.30 -11.82
CA GLY A 203 -1.92 5.25 -13.28
C GLY A 203 -3.29 5.15 -13.94
N PHE A 204 -4.36 5.44 -13.20
CA PHE A 204 -5.72 5.46 -13.72
C PHE A 204 -5.90 6.54 -14.78
N LEU A 205 -6.62 6.18 -15.85
CA LEU A 205 -7.00 7.07 -16.94
C LEU A 205 -8.53 7.04 -17.09
N ASN A 206 -9.12 8.22 -17.27
CA ASN A 206 -10.55 8.45 -17.39
C ASN A 206 -10.76 9.56 -18.41
N ASP A 207 -11.73 9.36 -19.30
CA ASP A 207 -12.27 10.41 -20.17
C ASP A 207 -13.79 10.18 -20.33
N GLY A 208 -14.59 11.24 -20.31
CA GLY A 208 -16.04 11.17 -20.42
C GLY A 208 -16.58 10.99 -21.84
N ASP A 209 -15.75 11.22 -22.87
CA ASP A 209 -16.04 11.03 -24.29
C ASP A 209 -14.77 10.55 -25.05
N PRO A 210 -14.22 9.37 -24.69
CA PRO A 210 -12.93 8.92 -25.18
C PRO A 210 -12.97 8.68 -26.69
N LYS A 211 -11.90 9.11 -27.39
CA LYS A 211 -11.76 8.88 -28.84
C LYS A 211 -10.85 7.71 -29.18
N VAL A 212 -9.72 7.59 -28.49
CA VAL A 212 -8.70 6.56 -28.73
C VAL A 212 -8.02 6.19 -27.42
N LEU A 213 -7.82 4.88 -27.19
CA LEU A 213 -6.90 4.36 -26.19
C LEU A 213 -5.76 3.65 -26.90
N THR A 214 -4.53 4.15 -26.73
CA THR A 214 -3.32 3.51 -27.27
C THR A 214 -2.68 2.66 -26.19
N ILE A 215 -2.47 1.38 -26.49
CA ILE A 215 -1.76 0.46 -25.60
C ILE A 215 -0.41 0.12 -26.24
N GLY A 216 0.67 0.59 -25.61
CA GLY A 216 2.03 0.21 -25.96
C GLY A 216 2.48 -1.01 -25.16
N VAL A 217 3.10 -1.98 -25.82
CA VAL A 217 3.72 -3.15 -25.17
C VAL A 217 5.24 -3.01 -25.29
N GLY A 218 5.93 -2.94 -24.15
CA GLY A 218 7.37 -2.71 -24.09
C GLY A 218 7.71 -1.29 -23.62
N ALA A 219 8.65 -0.63 -24.30
CA ALA A 219 9.00 0.76 -24.04
C ALA A 219 7.86 1.69 -24.52
N PRO A 220 7.66 2.86 -23.88
CA PRO A 220 6.76 3.89 -24.40
C PRO A 220 7.15 4.28 -25.84
N LEU A 221 6.15 4.68 -26.62
CA LEU A 221 6.34 5.28 -27.94
C LEU A 221 7.14 6.58 -27.87
#